data_AF-A0A4U0YSQ2-F1
#
_entry.id   AF-A0A4U0YSQ2-F1
#
_cell.length_a   1.000
_cell.length_b   1.000
_cell.length_c   1.000
_cell.angle_alpha   90.00
_cell.angle_beta   90.00
_cell.angle_gamma   90.00
#
_symmetry.space_group_name_H-M   'P 1'
#
loop_
_entity.id
_entity.type
_entity.pdbx_description
1 polymer ?
#
loop_
_entity_poly.entity_id
_entity_poly.type
_entity_poly.pdbx_seq_one_letter_code
_entity_poly.pdbx_strand_id
1 'polypeptide(L)' 'MIYVRPIAMTDPARPAGALPLAGGPCWFDRVELLERGRAPVV' A
#
# COMPACT_ATOMS: atom_id res chain seq x y z
N MET A 1 -6.14 -17.63 2.12
CA MET A 1 -4.93 -17.03 1.53
C MET A 1 -5.05 -15.53 1.71
N ILE A 2 -4.01 -14.90 2.22
CA ILE A 2 -3.94 -13.45 2.43
C ILE A 2 -3.17 -12.87 1.26
N TYR A 3 -3.76 -11.88 0.58
CA TYR A 3 -3.07 -11.10 -0.44
C TYR A 3 -2.80 -9.70 0.12
N VAL A 4 -1.57 -9.23 -0.05
CA VAL A 4 -1.15 -7.91 0.43
C VAL A 4 -1.14 -6.96 -0.75
N ARG A 5 -1.91 -5.88 -0.68
CA ARG A 5 -2.00 -4.85 -1.71
C ARG A 5 -1.47 -3.51 -1.18
N PRO A 6 -0.34 -3.00 -1.68
CA PRO A 6 0.10 -1.65 -1.35
C PRO A 6 -0.92 -0.58 -1.75
N ILE A 7 -1.11 0.42 -0.89
CA ILE A 7 -1.93 1.61 -1.22
C ILE A 7 -1.01 2.64 -1.88
N ALA A 8 -1.22 2.90 -3.17
CA ALA A 8 -0.42 3.86 -3.91
C ALA A 8 -0.70 5.30 -3.46
N MET A 9 0.35 5.99 -3.02
CA MET A 9 0.34 7.39 -2.63
C MET A 9 1.23 8.19 -3.59
N THR A 10 0.78 9.41 -3.94
CA THR A 10 1.51 10.36 -4.78
C THR A 10 1.75 11.70 -4.08
N ASP A 11 1.36 11.80 -2.81
CA ASP A 11 1.51 13.03 -2.03
C ASP A 11 3.00 13.38 -1.84
N PRO A 12 3.42 14.65 -2.07
CA PRO A 12 4.79 15.08 -1.79
C PRO A 12 5.23 14.92 -0.33
N ALA A 13 4.30 14.98 0.62
CA ALA A 13 4.54 14.76 2.04
C ALA A 13 4.72 13.27 2.35
N ARG A 14 5.84 12.71 1.89
CA ARG A 14 6.19 11.30 2.10
C ARG A 14 6.76 11.09 3.52
N PRO A 15 6.17 10.21 4.35
CA PRO A 15 6.66 9.92 5.68
C PRO A 15 8.01 9.16 5.64
N ALA A 16 8.80 9.33 6.70
CA ALA A 16 10.09 8.67 6.88
C ALA A 16 9.88 7.16 7.14
N GLY A 17 9.80 6.37 6.07
CA GLY A 17 9.52 4.93 6.14
C GLY A 17 8.67 4.43 5.00
N ALA A 18 8.01 5.33 4.26
CA ALA A 18 7.32 4.96 3.03
C ALA A 18 8.30 4.32 2.02
N LEU A 19 7.83 3.28 1.33
CA LEU A 19 8.59 2.53 0.34
C LEU A 19 8.18 2.93 -1.09
N PRO A 20 9.11 2.90 -2.07
CA PRO A 20 8.76 3.15 -3.46
C PRO A 20 7.87 2.03 -4.00
N LEU A 21 6.86 2.38 -4.79
CA LEU A 21 5.95 1.42 -5.41
C LEU A 21 6.44 1.08 -6.82
N ALA A 22 6.90 -0.16 -7.01
CA ALA A 22 7.34 -0.70 -8.30
C ALA A 22 8.40 0.16 -9.04
N GLY A 23 9.23 0.91 -8.29
CA GLY A 23 10.25 1.80 -8.85
C GLY A 23 9.71 3.04 -9.57
N GLY A 24 8.39 3.28 -9.53
CA GLY A 24 7.74 4.44 -10.10
C GLY A 24 7.69 5.65 -9.14
N PRO A 25 6.98 6.72 -9.53
CA PRO A 25 6.88 7.95 -8.72
C PRO A 25 5.99 7.79 -7.48
N CYS A 26 5.22 6.71 -7.41
CA CYS A 26 4.35 6.42 -6.28
C CYS A 26 5.13 5.79 -5.12
N TRP A 27 4.61 5.97 -3.91
CA TRP A 27 5.11 5.34 -2.68
C TRP A 27 3.96 4.75 -1.87
N PHE A 28 4.25 3.96 -0.84
CA PHE A 28 3.25 3.46 0.10
C PHE A 28 3.85 3.34 1.51
N ASP A 29 3.04 3.62 2.53
CA ASP A 29 3.33 3.35 3.94
C ASP A 29 2.38 2.34 4.57
N ARG A 30 1.27 2.06 3.87
CA ARG A 30 0.19 1.16 4.29
C ARG A 30 -0.14 0.18 3.16
N VAL A 31 -0.70 -0.94 3.56
CA VAL A 31 -1.14 -2.01 2.67
C VAL A 31 -2.54 -2.44 3.08
N GLU A 32 -3.33 -2.92 2.14
CA GLU A 32 -4.56 -3.64 2.43
C GLU A 32 -4.30 -5.14 2.48
N LEU A 33 -4.91 -5.80 3.46
CA LEU A 33 -5.02 -7.25 3.52
C LEU A 33 -6.33 -7.67 2.87
N LEU A 34 -6.22 -8.52 1.86
CA LEU A 34 -7.35 -9.04 1.11
C LEU A 34 -7.50 -10.53 1.39
N GLU A 35 -8.72 -10.91 1.75
CA GLU A 35 -9.12 -12.29 1.95
C GLU A 35 -10.43 -12.57 1.20
N ARG A 36 -10.53 -13.74 0.56
CA ARG A 36 -11.72 -14.11 -0.20
C ARG A 36 -12.93 -14.18 0.75
N GLY A 37 -14.01 -13.46 0.39
CA GLY A 37 -15.25 -13.44 1.18
C GLY A 37 -15.21 -12.50 2.38
N ARG A 38 -14.19 -11.65 2.53
CA ARG A 38 -14.12 -10.62 3.56
C ARG A 38 -13.89 -9.24 2.94
N ALA A 39 -14.32 -8.20 3.66
CA ALA A 39 -13.97 -6.83 3.33
C ALA A 39 -12.45 -6.61 3.54
N PRO A 40 -11.81 -5.76 2.72
CA PRO A 40 -10.42 -5.34 2.93
C PRO A 40 -10.22 -4.66 4.29
N VAL A 41 -9.03 -4.83 4.86
CA VAL A 41 -8.57 -4.10 6.05
C VAL A 41 -7.20 -3.49 5.79
N VAL A 42 -6.91 -2.32 6.37
CA VAL A 42 -5.65 -1.54 6.21
C VAL A 42 -4.76 -1.71 7.43
#